data_AF-A0A521CKJ6-F1
#
_entry.id   AF-A0A521CKJ6-F1
#
_cell.length_a   1.000
_cell.length_b   1.000
_cell.length_c   1.000
_cell.angle_alpha   90.00
_cell.angle_beta   90.00
_cell.angle_gamma   90.00
#
_symmetry.space_group_name_H-M   'P 1'
#
loop_
_entity.id
_entity.type
_entity.pdbx_description
1 polymer ?
#
loop_
_entity_poly.entity_id
_entity_poly.type
_entity_poly.pdbx_seq_one_letter_code
_entity_poly.pdbx_strand_id
1 'polypeptide(L)'
;MASQIISFSQFRENYPDGKVLSRNTGYNRNYGNNPYTGYDGSNNTPLFGAGNDDGRLPSMEKVIGVTLNDQRKAYPYSITHEKQVINDDIGNSPLLIIHTDGATSAVDAARIGESRESGSTGVFKHTLEDQKLSFFVKEGYIIDKQTRYGPLRATL
;
A
#
# COMPACT_ATOMS: atom_id res chain seq x y z
N MET A 1 4.27 -13.56 -2.87
CA MET A 1 4.63 -12.48 -1.92
C MET A 1 3.73 -11.29 -2.21
N ALA A 2 3.43 -10.48 -1.21
CA ALA A 2 2.69 -9.24 -1.39
C ALA A 2 3.62 -8.06 -1.16
N SER A 3 3.50 -7.03 -1.99
CA SER A 3 4.22 -5.77 -1.81
C SER A 3 3.44 -4.88 -0.86
N GLN A 4 4.14 -4.32 0.13
CA GLN A 4 3.60 -3.32 1.04
C GLN A 4 4.17 -1.95 0.67
N ILE A 5 3.38 -0.91 0.89
CA ILE A 5 3.86 0.48 0.89
C ILE A 5 3.57 1.01 2.29
N ILE A 6 4.59 1.44 3.01
CA ILE A 6 4.45 2.05 4.33
C ILE A 6 5.32 3.30 4.40
N SER A 7 4.96 4.21 5.29
CA SER A 7 5.78 5.39 5.58
C SER A 7 7.06 4.98 6.32
N PHE A 8 8.07 5.84 6.25
CA PHE A 8 9.28 5.63 7.05
C PHE A 8 9.00 5.69 8.56
N SER A 9 8.00 6.47 9.00
CA SER A 9 7.65 6.52 10.43
C SER A 9 7.02 5.22 10.90
N GLN A 10 6.10 4.65 10.10
CA GLN A 10 5.48 3.35 10.35
C GLN A 10 6.52 2.23 10.37
N PHE A 11 7.43 2.22 9.40
CA PHE A 11 8.54 1.26 9.41
C PHE A 11 9.37 1.34 10.69
N ARG A 12 9.76 2.54 11.11
CA ARG A 12 10.56 2.73 12.33
C ARG A 12 9.82 2.33 13.60
N GLU A 13 8.51 2.54 13.64
CA GLU A 13 7.66 2.17 14.78
C GLU A 13 7.51 0.64 14.89
N ASN A 14 7.22 -0.04 13.78
CA ASN A 14 6.96 -1.48 13.77
C ASN A 14 8.21 -2.36 13.70
N TYR A 15 9.34 -1.79 13.25
CA TYR A 15 10.62 -2.49 13.12
C TYR A 15 11.73 -1.65 13.76
N PRO A 16 11.77 -1.54 15.10
CA PRO A 16 12.75 -0.70 15.80
C PRO A 16 14.20 -1.12 15.53
N ASP A 17 14.44 -2.41 15.30
CA ASP A 17 15.75 -2.97 14.92
C ASP A 17 15.94 -3.06 13.40
N GLY A 18 14.98 -2.55 12.62
CA GLY A 18 14.97 -2.57 11.17
C GLY A 18 16.14 -1.79 10.60
N LYS A 19 16.89 -2.42 9.69
CA LYS A 19 18.03 -1.77 9.01
C LYS A 19 17.55 -0.99 7.81
N VAL A 20 18.12 0.20 7.63
CA VAL A 20 17.86 1.08 6.48
C VAL A 20 19.17 1.34 5.76
N LEU A 21 19.10 1.59 4.45
CA LEU A 21 20.29 1.93 3.68
C LEU A 21 20.81 3.32 4.09
N SER A 22 22.12 3.40 4.30
CA SER A 22 22.81 4.66 4.56
C SER A 22 22.71 5.61 3.37
N ARG A 23 22.59 6.91 3.64
CA ARG A 23 22.75 7.96 2.61
C ARG A 23 24.21 8.23 2.28
N ASN A 24 25.15 7.77 3.10
CA ASN A 24 26.58 7.87 2.84
C ASN A 24 27.01 6.73 1.90
N THR A 25 26.79 6.94 0.60
CA THR A 25 27.08 5.96 -0.46
C THR A 25 28.34 6.27 -1.26
N GLY A 26 29.02 7.38 -0.97
CA GLY A 26 30.14 7.90 -1.78
C GLY A 26 29.72 8.76 -2.97
N TYR A 27 28.41 9.01 -3.17
CA TYR A 27 27.88 9.83 -4.25
C TYR A 27 27.13 11.07 -3.74
N ASN A 28 27.25 12.19 -4.45
CA ASN A 28 26.47 13.38 -4.18
C ASN A 28 25.06 13.24 -4.78
N ARG A 29 24.10 12.78 -3.96
CA ARG A 29 22.70 12.63 -4.38
C ARG A 29 21.76 13.27 -3.38
N ASN A 30 20.87 14.11 -3.88
CA ASN A 30 19.87 14.82 -3.11
C ASN A 30 18.66 13.93 -2.76
N TYR A 31 18.87 12.89 -1.95
CA TYR A 31 17.79 12.01 -1.47
C TYR A 31 16.63 12.82 -0.87
N GLY A 32 15.40 12.45 -1.24
CA GLY A 32 14.19 13.20 -0.88
C GLY A 32 13.76 14.24 -1.92
N ASN A 33 14.59 14.55 -2.92
CA ASN A 33 14.18 15.35 -4.08
C ASN A 33 13.77 14.43 -5.23
N ASN A 34 12.64 14.74 -5.83
CA ASN A 34 12.00 13.99 -6.89
C ASN A 34 12.15 14.77 -8.21
N PRO A 35 12.80 14.19 -9.24
CA PRO A 35 12.89 14.83 -10.57
C PRO A 35 11.64 14.60 -11.43
N TYR A 36 10.69 13.77 -10.98
CA TYR A 36 9.46 13.41 -11.69
C TYR A 36 8.26 14.09 -11.06
N THR A 37 8.31 15.40 -10.83
CA THR A 37 7.21 16.14 -10.19
C THR A 37 5.89 15.92 -10.94
N GLY A 38 4.87 15.54 -10.18
CA GLY A 38 3.49 15.36 -10.57
C GLY A 38 3.21 14.05 -11.28
N TYR A 39 4.20 13.16 -11.46
CA TYR A 39 4.16 12.08 -12.45
C TYR A 39 3.02 11.07 -12.26
N ASP A 40 2.62 10.78 -11.04
CA ASP A 40 1.49 9.87 -10.72
C ASP A 40 0.11 10.55 -10.75
N GLY A 41 0.02 11.78 -11.28
CA GLY A 41 -1.24 12.45 -11.55
C GLY A 41 -2.06 11.75 -12.65
N SER A 42 -3.38 11.67 -12.47
CA SER A 42 -4.32 10.94 -13.34
C SER A 42 -4.39 11.45 -14.79
N ASN A 43 -3.94 12.69 -15.05
CA ASN A 43 -3.97 13.32 -16.37
C ASN A 43 -2.61 13.28 -17.08
N ASN A 44 -1.62 12.58 -16.53
CA ASN A 44 -0.31 12.48 -17.17
C ASN A 44 -0.25 11.36 -18.20
N THR A 45 0.58 11.59 -19.21
CA THR A 45 1.01 10.55 -20.13
C THR A 45 2.22 9.82 -19.53
N PRO A 46 2.21 8.48 -19.45
CA PRO A 46 3.38 7.70 -19.08
C PRO A 46 4.60 8.06 -19.93
N LEU A 47 5.77 8.25 -19.31
CA LEU A 47 7.04 8.40 -20.06
C LEU A 47 7.33 7.17 -20.93
N PHE A 48 6.88 6.00 -20.44
CA PHE A 48 6.98 4.71 -21.11
C PHE A 48 5.58 4.11 -21.19
N GLY A 49 4.93 4.27 -22.34
CA GLY A 49 3.59 3.73 -22.56
C GLY A 49 3.57 2.21 -22.45
N ALA A 50 2.53 1.67 -21.80
CA ALA A 50 2.20 0.26 -21.93
C ALA A 50 1.44 0.08 -23.25
N GLY A 51 1.92 -0.77 -24.16
CA GLY A 51 1.25 -1.00 -25.46
C GLY A 51 -0.12 -1.68 -25.38
N ASN A 52 -0.65 -1.91 -24.17
CA ASN A 52 -1.87 -2.66 -23.88
C ASN A 52 -2.74 -1.90 -22.85
N ASP A 53 -3.24 -0.73 -23.23
CA ASP A 53 -4.24 0.00 -22.45
C ASP A 53 -5.64 -0.54 -22.77
N ASP A 54 -6.35 -1.01 -21.74
CA ASP A 54 -7.74 -1.47 -21.85
C ASP A 54 -8.76 -0.47 -21.29
N GLY A 55 -8.31 0.70 -20.85
CA GLY A 55 -9.14 1.82 -20.42
C GLY A 55 -9.83 1.66 -19.07
N ARG A 56 -9.62 0.56 -18.34
CA ARG A 56 -10.32 0.31 -17.06
C ARG A 56 -9.77 1.15 -15.90
N LEU A 57 -8.49 1.49 -15.93
CA LEU A 57 -7.81 2.26 -14.89
C LEU A 57 -7.10 3.46 -15.54
N PRO A 58 -6.99 4.59 -14.83
CA PRO A 58 -6.19 5.71 -15.33
C PRO A 58 -4.73 5.30 -15.46
N SER A 59 -4.01 5.97 -16.37
CA SER A 59 -2.56 5.84 -16.45
C SER A 59 -1.92 6.12 -15.09
N MET A 60 -0.90 5.33 -14.74
CA MET A 60 -0.21 5.39 -13.45
C MET A 60 -1.05 5.06 -12.21
N GLU A 61 -2.25 4.48 -12.36
CA GLU A 61 -2.98 3.93 -11.21
C GLU A 61 -2.09 2.95 -10.44
N LYS A 62 -1.83 3.28 -9.17
CA LYS A 62 -1.09 2.37 -8.29
C LYS A 62 -1.96 1.14 -8.01
N VAL A 63 -1.34 -0.02 -7.96
CA VAL A 63 -2.03 -1.27 -7.60
C VAL A 63 -1.26 -2.01 -6.51
N ILE A 64 -1.99 -2.61 -5.60
CA ILE A 64 -1.44 -3.62 -4.69
C ILE A 64 -1.43 -4.94 -5.48
N GLY A 65 -0.24 -5.38 -5.87
CA GLY A 65 -0.04 -6.65 -6.54
C GLY A 65 0.07 -7.80 -5.54
N VAL A 66 -0.76 -8.82 -5.70
CA VAL A 66 -0.68 -10.05 -4.90
C VAL A 66 -0.39 -11.22 -5.82
N THR A 67 0.70 -11.92 -5.54
CA THR A 67 1.03 -13.21 -6.17
C THR A 67 1.07 -14.29 -5.10
N LEU A 68 0.22 -15.31 -5.28
CA LEU A 68 0.12 -16.46 -4.39
C LEU A 68 0.02 -17.74 -5.22
N ASN A 69 1.06 -18.57 -5.17
CA ASN A 69 1.23 -19.70 -6.09
C ASN A 69 1.10 -19.21 -7.54
N ASP A 70 0.27 -19.86 -8.36
CA ASP A 70 0.02 -19.48 -9.75
C ASP A 70 -1.05 -18.40 -9.92
N GLN A 71 -1.66 -17.94 -8.82
CA GLN A 71 -2.71 -16.94 -8.83
C GLN A 71 -2.13 -15.53 -8.66
N ARG A 72 -2.63 -14.60 -9.48
CA ARG A 72 -2.23 -13.19 -9.46
C ARG A 72 -3.47 -12.31 -9.47
N LYS A 73 -3.52 -11.33 -8.57
CA LYS A 73 -4.59 -10.33 -8.49
C LYS A 73 -3.99 -8.96 -8.20
N ALA A 74 -4.57 -7.93 -8.78
CA ALA A 74 -4.20 -6.54 -8.55
C ALA A 74 -5.40 -5.81 -7.93
N TYR A 75 -5.14 -5.01 -6.90
CA TYR A 75 -6.15 -4.19 -6.24
C TYR A 75 -5.82 -2.72 -6.50
N PRO A 76 -6.66 -1.98 -7.24
CA PRO A 76 -6.45 -0.55 -7.48
C PRO A 76 -6.38 0.24 -6.17
N TYR A 77 -5.44 1.18 -6.09
CA TYR A 77 -5.25 2.03 -4.92
C TYR A 77 -6.52 2.81 -4.61
N SER A 78 -7.17 3.37 -5.64
CA SER A 78 -8.46 4.07 -5.52
C SER A 78 -9.50 3.25 -4.75
N ILE A 79 -9.69 1.99 -5.13
CA ILE A 79 -10.65 1.07 -4.50
C ILE A 79 -10.23 0.71 -3.07
N THR A 80 -8.93 0.44 -2.85
CA THR A 80 -8.45 0.06 -1.52
C THR A 80 -8.49 1.24 -0.54
N HIS A 81 -8.21 2.45 -1.00
CA HIS A 81 -8.32 3.69 -0.23
C HIS A 81 -9.77 3.95 0.18
N GLU A 82 -10.72 3.84 -0.76
CA GLU A 82 -12.16 4.00 -0.46
C GLU A 82 -12.66 2.96 0.55
N LYS A 83 -12.28 1.68 0.37
CA LYS A 83 -12.79 0.60 1.21
C LYS A 83 -12.07 0.45 2.54
N GLN A 84 -10.81 0.86 2.61
CA GLN A 84 -9.85 0.71 3.73
C GLN A 84 -9.54 -0.73 4.15
N VAL A 85 -10.53 -1.62 4.13
CA VAL A 85 -10.43 -3.05 4.44
C VAL A 85 -11.15 -3.84 3.36
N ILE A 86 -10.44 -4.79 2.76
CA ILE A 86 -11.01 -5.75 1.81
C ILE A 86 -10.70 -7.16 2.32
N ASN A 87 -11.74 -7.92 2.61
CA ASN A 87 -11.65 -9.36 2.85
C ASN A 87 -11.90 -10.06 1.51
N ASP A 88 -10.98 -10.86 1.04
CA ASP A 88 -11.01 -11.48 -0.28
C ASP A 88 -10.40 -12.89 -0.25
N ASP A 89 -10.65 -13.68 -1.28
CA ASP A 89 -10.06 -14.99 -1.44
C ASP A 89 -9.31 -15.05 -2.78
N ILE A 90 -8.05 -15.50 -2.75
CA ILE A 90 -7.30 -15.85 -3.94
C ILE A 90 -7.09 -17.36 -3.94
N GLY A 91 -7.84 -18.06 -4.80
CA GLY A 91 -7.98 -19.52 -4.72
C GLY A 91 -8.60 -19.92 -3.38
N ASN A 92 -7.91 -20.77 -2.63
CA ASN A 92 -8.34 -21.21 -1.28
C ASN A 92 -7.65 -20.44 -0.15
N SER A 93 -7.02 -19.30 -0.45
CA SER A 93 -6.28 -18.51 0.53
C SER A 93 -7.02 -17.23 0.89
N PRO A 94 -7.52 -17.12 2.13
CA PRO A 94 -8.16 -15.90 2.63
C PRO A 94 -7.13 -14.80 2.81
N LEU A 95 -7.35 -13.66 2.15
CA LEU A 95 -6.51 -12.47 2.20
C LEU A 95 -7.26 -11.22 2.67
N LEU A 96 -6.57 -10.46 3.51
CA LEU A 96 -6.98 -9.18 4.03
C LEU A 96 -6.08 -8.12 3.44
N ILE A 97 -6.68 -7.17 2.73
CA ILE A 97 -6.01 -5.99 2.22
C ILE A 97 -6.43 -4.83 3.11
N ILE A 98 -5.44 -4.15 3.67
CA ILE A 98 -5.60 -2.97 4.51
C ILE A 98 -4.99 -1.78 3.80
N HIS A 99 -5.70 -0.66 3.80
CA HIS A 99 -5.25 0.63 3.35
C HIS A 99 -5.51 1.65 4.46
N THR A 100 -4.46 2.34 4.90
CA THR A 100 -4.52 3.37 5.96
C THR A 100 -3.74 4.58 5.51
N ASP A 101 -3.89 5.69 6.21
CA ASP A 101 -3.02 6.85 6.00
C ASP A 101 -1.56 6.51 6.42
N GLY A 102 -0.60 7.27 5.88
CA GLY A 102 0.77 7.34 6.38
C GLY A 102 1.82 7.62 5.31
N ALA A 103 1.67 7.06 4.11
CA ALA A 103 2.68 7.16 3.05
C ALA A 103 2.35 8.22 2.01
N THR A 104 3.32 9.11 1.74
CA THR A 104 3.20 10.09 0.66
C THR A 104 3.66 9.49 -0.67
N SER A 105 3.21 10.08 -1.78
CA SER A 105 3.73 9.73 -3.11
C SER A 105 5.21 10.11 -3.24
N ALA A 106 6.02 9.23 -3.83
CA ALA A 106 7.42 9.52 -4.11
C ALA A 106 7.62 10.38 -5.36
N VAL A 107 6.57 10.58 -6.17
CA VAL A 107 6.64 11.20 -7.49
C VAL A 107 5.63 12.34 -7.69
N ASP A 108 5.06 12.88 -6.61
CA ASP A 108 4.08 13.97 -6.69
C ASP A 108 4.73 15.36 -6.58
N ALA A 109 5.35 15.72 -5.45
CA ALA A 109 6.03 17.01 -5.31
C ALA A 109 7.55 16.91 -5.60
N ALA A 110 8.21 18.04 -5.88
CA ALA A 110 9.66 18.10 -6.08
C ALA A 110 10.44 17.69 -4.81
N ARG A 111 9.85 17.88 -3.62
CA ARG A 111 10.33 17.36 -2.35
C ARG A 111 9.34 16.31 -1.86
N ILE A 112 9.81 15.08 -1.68
CA ILE A 112 8.94 13.93 -1.34
C ILE A 112 8.18 14.14 -0.03
N GLY A 113 8.79 14.85 0.93
CA GLY A 113 8.14 15.19 2.20
C GLY A 113 6.97 16.18 2.09
N GLU A 114 6.82 16.85 0.94
CA GLU A 114 5.75 17.81 0.64
C GLU A 114 4.72 17.21 -0.34
N SER A 115 4.89 15.95 -0.73
CA SER A 115 3.97 15.25 -1.62
C SER A 115 2.65 14.92 -0.93
N ARG A 116 1.59 14.76 -1.71
CA ARG A 116 0.30 14.25 -1.24
C ARG A 116 0.47 12.93 -0.50
N GLU A 117 -0.30 12.81 0.58
CA GLU A 117 -0.62 11.55 1.23
C GLU A 117 -1.37 10.65 0.23
N SER A 118 -0.97 9.38 0.16
CA SER A 118 -1.51 8.43 -0.81
C SER A 118 -1.78 7.04 -0.22
N GLY A 119 -1.67 6.95 1.10
CA GLY A 119 -1.89 5.79 1.93
C GLY A 119 -0.80 4.73 1.91
N SER A 120 -0.73 4.06 3.06
CA SER A 120 0.02 2.83 3.31
C SER A 120 -0.87 1.61 3.06
N THR A 121 -0.27 0.52 2.61
CA THR A 121 -0.97 -0.72 2.28
C THR A 121 -0.29 -1.96 2.86
N GLY A 122 -1.11 -2.89 3.31
CA GLY A 122 -0.69 -4.17 3.84
C GLY A 122 -1.57 -5.30 3.32
N VAL A 123 -0.96 -6.48 3.12
CA VAL A 123 -1.66 -7.69 2.72
C VAL A 123 -1.32 -8.81 3.69
N PHE A 124 -2.35 -9.37 4.30
CA PHE A 124 -2.24 -10.36 5.36
C PHE A 124 -3.08 -11.58 5.03
N LYS A 125 -2.71 -12.75 5.56
CA LYS A 125 -3.66 -13.86 5.66
C LYS A 125 -4.58 -13.57 6.85
N HIS A 126 -5.89 -13.75 6.68
CA HIS A 126 -6.84 -13.60 7.79
C HIS A 126 -7.30 -14.94 8.35
N THR A 127 -6.32 -15.76 8.72
CA THR A 127 -6.55 -17.05 9.38
C THR A 127 -5.83 -17.07 10.71
N LEU A 128 -6.55 -17.48 11.76
CA LEU A 128 -6.01 -17.75 13.08
C LEU A 128 -6.45 -19.15 13.48
N GLU A 129 -5.52 -20.05 13.77
CA GLU A 129 -5.84 -21.44 14.18
C GLU A 129 -6.87 -22.12 13.25
N ASP A 130 -6.64 -22.02 11.94
CA ASP A 130 -7.52 -22.52 10.86
C ASP A 130 -8.91 -21.86 10.76
N GLN A 131 -9.24 -20.89 11.61
CA GLN A 131 -10.44 -20.09 11.50
C GLN A 131 -10.22 -18.90 10.55
N LYS A 132 -11.08 -18.77 9.54
CA LYS A 132 -11.16 -17.57 8.70
C LYS A 132 -11.81 -16.42 9.48
N LEU A 133 -11.08 -15.32 9.63
CA LEU A 133 -11.53 -14.10 10.29
C LEU A 133 -12.21 -13.14 9.30
N SER A 134 -12.81 -12.06 9.75
CA SER A 134 -13.37 -11.04 8.88
C SER A 134 -13.28 -9.67 9.53
N PHE A 135 -12.77 -8.71 8.79
CA PHE A 135 -12.46 -7.38 9.32
C PHE A 135 -13.38 -6.31 8.73
N PHE A 136 -13.61 -5.24 9.49
CA PHE A 136 -14.31 -4.05 9.03
C PHE A 136 -13.76 -2.81 9.72
N VAL A 137 -13.97 -1.64 9.12
CA VAL A 137 -13.63 -0.37 9.75
C VAL A 137 -14.82 0.17 10.53
N LYS A 138 -14.58 0.63 11.76
CA LYS A 138 -15.54 1.40 12.55
C LYS A 138 -14.79 2.47 13.33
N GLU A 139 -15.22 3.73 13.19
CA GLU A 139 -14.64 4.87 13.92
C GLU A 139 -13.10 4.98 13.79
N GLY A 140 -12.56 4.63 12.61
CA GLY A 140 -11.12 4.67 12.35
C GLY A 140 -10.32 3.46 12.86
N TYR A 141 -11.00 2.44 13.40
CA TYR A 141 -10.39 1.21 13.88
C TYR A 141 -10.73 0.03 12.98
N ILE A 142 -9.76 -0.87 12.81
CA ILE A 142 -9.97 -2.15 12.13
C ILE A 142 -10.40 -3.16 13.19
N ILE A 143 -11.60 -3.72 13.03
CA ILE A 143 -12.23 -4.60 14.00
C ILE A 143 -12.41 -5.99 13.39
N ASP A 144 -11.99 -7.02 14.11
CA ASP A 144 -12.33 -8.42 13.84
C ASP A 144 -13.78 -8.71 14.28
N LYS A 145 -14.60 -9.23 13.35
CA LYS A 145 -16.00 -9.59 13.61
C LYS A 145 -16.13 -10.77 14.56
N GLN A 146 -15.18 -11.72 14.52
CA GLN A 146 -15.29 -13.00 15.18
C GLN A 146 -15.03 -12.87 16.67
N THR A 147 -13.95 -12.18 17.04
CA THR A 147 -13.49 -12.19 18.43
C THR A 147 -13.80 -10.88 19.17
N ARG A 148 -14.14 -9.79 18.46
CA ARG A 148 -14.34 -8.43 19.04
C ARG A 148 -13.23 -7.99 20.01
N TYR A 149 -12.06 -8.62 20.01
CA TYR A 149 -10.91 -8.14 20.77
C TYR A 149 -10.54 -6.75 20.25
N GLY A 150 -10.12 -5.91 21.20
CA GLY A 150 -10.18 -4.45 21.13
C GLY A 150 -9.59 -3.79 19.87
N PRO A 151 -9.92 -2.51 19.67
CA PRO A 151 -9.58 -1.79 18.46
C PRO A 151 -8.08 -1.85 18.16
N LEU A 152 -7.70 -2.43 17.02
CA LEU A 152 -6.41 -2.13 16.41
C LEU A 152 -6.56 -0.75 15.76
N ARG A 153 -5.73 0.21 16.19
CA ARG A 153 -5.56 1.43 15.39
C ARG A 153 -5.21 0.97 13.97
N ALA A 154 -5.86 1.57 12.98
CA ALA A 154 -5.56 1.32 11.58
C ALA A 154 -4.15 1.83 11.27
N THR A 155 -3.15 1.03 11.62
CA THR A 155 -1.73 1.35 11.46
C THR A 155 -1.04 0.07 11.02
N LEU A 156 -0.36 0.18 9.88
CA LEU A 156 0.45 -0.86 9.26
C LEU A 156 1.88 -0.78 9.75
#